data_AF-A0A2T0T2L6-F1
#
_entry.id   AF-A0A2T0T2L6-F1
#
_cell.length_a   1.000
_cell.length_b   1.000
_cell.length_c   1.000
_cell.angle_alpha   90.00
_cell.angle_beta   90.00
_cell.angle_gamma   90.00
#
_symmetry.space_group_name_H-M   'P 1'
#
loop_
_entity.id
_entity.type
_entity.pdbx_description
1 polymer ?
#
loop_
_entity_poly.entity_id
_entity_poly.type
_entity_poly.pdbx_seq_one_letter_code
_entity_poly.pdbx_strand_id
1 'polypeptide(L)'
;MKIGIIGAGFIGSALATRLTSLGHSVAIANSRGPETLGEVAQKTGATPVTAPEAAHYGEIIVVTIPLKNIPDLPKDLFEGVPADVPVIDTSNYYPLLRDGHLSELEHGELTESEWVQQHLGRPVVKVFNNIMAEHLEKSGKPAGTPGRIALPVAGDDPTAKQKVMALVDELGFDAVDNGSLHESWRQQPGTPTYGADLPAGELAQQLESLGTTRTEQQHAQFLANHAALEKQMQAQGVKLQ
;
A
#
# COMPACT_ATOMS: atom_id res chain seq x y z
N MET A 1 -1.42 17.04 -8.41
CA MET A 1 -0.10 16.45 -8.77
C MET A 1 -0.22 15.47 -9.94
N LYS A 2 0.89 15.07 -10.56
CA LYS A 2 0.98 13.91 -11.45
C LYS A 2 1.36 12.66 -10.66
N ILE A 3 0.58 11.58 -10.76
CA ILE A 3 0.77 10.35 -9.98
C ILE A 3 0.74 9.15 -10.91
N GLY A 4 1.77 8.31 -10.84
CA GLY A 4 1.84 7.05 -11.57
C GLY A 4 1.44 5.87 -10.69
N ILE A 5 0.57 4.99 -11.17
CA ILE A 5 0.10 3.80 -10.45
C ILE A 5 0.46 2.55 -11.25
N ILE A 6 1.26 1.67 -10.65
CA ILE A 6 1.62 0.36 -11.19
C ILE A 6 0.80 -0.67 -10.43
N GLY A 7 -0.26 -1.15 -11.08
CA GLY A 7 -1.26 -2.04 -10.49
C GLY A 7 -2.67 -1.47 -10.68
N ALA A 8 -3.52 -2.22 -11.38
CA ALA A 8 -4.90 -1.84 -11.67
C ALA A 8 -5.92 -2.77 -10.99
N GLY A 9 -5.53 -3.40 -9.87
CA GLY A 9 -6.44 -4.18 -9.03
C GLY A 9 -7.36 -3.28 -8.20
N PHE A 10 -7.92 -3.84 -7.13
CA PHE A 10 -8.88 -3.12 -6.27
C PHE A 10 -8.30 -1.84 -5.66
N ILE A 11 -7.11 -1.90 -5.04
CA ILE A 11 -6.48 -0.72 -4.40
C ILE A 11 -6.05 0.32 -5.44
N GLY A 12 -5.35 -0.10 -6.51
CA GLY A 12 -4.93 0.82 -7.57
C GLY A 12 -6.10 1.54 -8.26
N SER A 13 -7.20 0.83 -8.51
CA SER A 13 -8.42 1.43 -9.07
C SER A 13 -9.10 2.39 -8.09
N ALA A 14 -9.17 2.04 -6.80
CA ALA A 14 -9.73 2.91 -5.76
C ALA A 14 -8.94 4.23 -5.62
N LEU A 15 -7.61 4.12 -5.58
CA LEU A 15 -6.72 5.29 -5.57
C LEU A 15 -6.90 6.13 -6.83
N ALA A 16 -6.91 5.50 -8.01
CA ALA A 16 -7.10 6.20 -9.27
C ALA A 16 -8.42 7.00 -9.28
N THR A 17 -9.55 6.37 -8.91
CA THR A 17 -10.85 7.06 -8.80
C THR A 17 -10.77 8.27 -7.88
N ARG A 18 -10.14 8.13 -6.71
CA ARG A 18 -10.10 9.23 -5.72
C ARG A 18 -9.18 10.35 -6.16
N LEU A 19 -7.97 10.03 -6.58
CA LEU A 19 -6.98 11.00 -6.99
C LEU A 19 -7.47 11.83 -8.18
N THR A 20 -8.10 11.22 -9.18
CA THR A 20 -8.68 11.97 -10.31
C THR A 20 -9.85 12.84 -9.87
N SER A 21 -10.71 12.36 -8.95
CA SER A 21 -11.84 13.14 -8.41
C SER A 21 -11.38 14.40 -7.64
N LEU A 22 -10.16 14.38 -7.11
CA LEU A 22 -9.50 15.50 -6.44
C LEU A 22 -8.67 16.38 -7.40
N GLY A 23 -8.70 16.10 -8.70
CA GLY A 23 -8.03 16.90 -9.73
C GLY A 23 -6.57 16.54 -9.99
N HIS A 24 -6.08 15.40 -9.49
CA HIS A 24 -4.76 14.90 -9.84
C HIS A 24 -4.77 14.30 -11.25
N SER A 25 -3.65 14.43 -11.95
CA SER A 25 -3.40 13.72 -13.20
C SER A 25 -2.88 12.33 -12.84
N VAL A 26 -3.56 11.28 -13.25
CA VAL A 26 -3.21 9.89 -12.88
C VAL A 26 -2.92 9.07 -14.12
N ALA A 27 -1.75 8.43 -14.15
CA ALA A 27 -1.43 7.39 -15.11
C ALA A 27 -1.50 6.03 -14.41
N ILE A 28 -2.10 5.03 -15.04
CA ILE A 28 -2.30 3.71 -14.46
C ILE A 28 -1.83 2.61 -15.41
N ALA A 29 -1.11 1.63 -14.86
CA ALA A 29 -0.54 0.51 -15.59
C ALA A 29 -0.95 -0.83 -14.97
N ASN A 30 -0.93 -1.87 -15.79
CA ASN A 30 -0.98 -3.27 -15.35
C ASN A 30 0.04 -4.10 -16.16
N SER A 31 0.15 -5.40 -15.86
CA SER A 31 1.07 -6.31 -16.55
C SER A 31 0.61 -6.76 -17.95
N ARG A 32 -0.62 -6.45 -18.34
CA ARG A 32 -1.25 -6.94 -19.57
C ARG A 32 -1.26 -5.91 -20.70
N GLY A 33 -0.77 -4.70 -20.44
CA GLY A 33 -0.72 -3.61 -21.41
C GLY A 33 -1.88 -2.61 -21.28
N PRO A 34 -1.64 -1.33 -21.64
CA PRO A 34 -2.61 -0.25 -21.51
C PRO A 34 -3.92 -0.50 -22.26
N GLU A 35 -3.89 -1.25 -23.36
CA GLU A 35 -5.06 -1.63 -24.16
C GLU A 35 -6.09 -2.46 -23.36
N THR A 36 -5.67 -3.10 -22.27
CA THR A 36 -6.54 -3.89 -21.39
C THR A 36 -7.23 -3.08 -20.30
N LEU A 37 -6.93 -1.78 -20.19
CA LEU A 37 -7.40 -0.91 -19.12
C LEU A 37 -8.58 -0.02 -19.51
N GLY A 38 -9.29 -0.31 -20.60
CA GLY A 38 -10.40 0.51 -21.08
C GLY A 38 -11.49 0.76 -20.02
N GLU A 39 -11.97 -0.29 -19.35
CA GLU A 39 -12.98 -0.16 -18.28
C GLU A 39 -12.43 0.58 -17.05
N VAL A 40 -11.18 0.32 -16.67
CA VAL A 40 -10.52 1.00 -15.55
C VAL A 40 -10.38 2.50 -15.85
N ALA A 41 -9.95 2.86 -17.05
CA ALA A 41 -9.84 4.26 -17.48
C ALA A 41 -11.20 4.95 -17.47
N GLN A 42 -12.24 4.28 -17.99
CA GLN A 42 -13.60 4.84 -18.00
C GLN A 42 -14.13 5.05 -16.58
N LYS A 43 -13.92 4.11 -15.66
CA LYS A 43 -14.35 4.21 -14.26
C LYS A 43 -13.60 5.32 -13.52
N THR A 44 -12.27 5.33 -13.67
CA THR A 44 -11.39 6.11 -12.79
C THR A 44 -11.02 7.47 -13.37
N GLY A 45 -11.11 7.69 -14.68
CA GLY A 45 -10.56 8.87 -15.36
C GLY A 45 -9.03 8.87 -15.48
N ALA A 46 -8.34 7.83 -15.03
CA ALA A 46 -6.89 7.70 -15.19
C ALA A 46 -6.51 7.36 -16.64
N THR A 47 -5.31 7.75 -17.04
CA THR A 47 -4.75 7.46 -18.37
C THR A 47 -4.04 6.10 -18.36
N PRO A 48 -4.48 5.11 -19.16
CA PRO A 48 -3.74 3.87 -19.33
C PRO A 48 -2.36 4.09 -19.93
N VAL A 49 -1.34 3.52 -19.31
CA VAL A 49 0.04 3.56 -19.77
C VAL A 49 0.75 2.22 -19.49
N THR A 50 1.97 2.06 -19.99
CA THR A 50 2.87 0.97 -19.60
C THR A 50 3.44 1.20 -18.19
N ALA A 51 3.97 0.14 -17.55
CA ALA A 51 4.56 0.27 -16.21
C ALA A 51 5.75 1.26 -16.16
N PRO A 52 6.69 1.27 -17.15
CA PRO A 52 7.73 2.30 -17.21
C PRO A 52 7.16 3.72 -17.35
N GLU A 53 6.16 3.93 -18.21
CA GLU A 53 5.53 5.25 -18.34
C GLU A 53 4.87 5.70 -17.03
N ALA A 54 4.22 4.78 -16.29
CA ALA A 54 3.68 5.09 -14.96
C ALA A 54 4.79 5.45 -13.96
N ALA A 55 5.89 4.70 -13.90
CA ALA A 55 7.02 5.00 -13.03
C ALA A 55 7.65 6.37 -13.32
N HIS A 56 7.62 6.83 -14.57
CA HIS A 56 8.18 8.12 -14.98
C HIS A 56 7.16 9.27 -15.01
N TYR A 57 5.91 9.01 -14.65
CA TYR A 57 4.82 9.93 -14.95
C TYR A 57 4.85 11.23 -14.14
N GLY A 58 5.35 11.20 -12.91
CA GLY A 58 5.16 12.34 -12.03
C GLY A 58 5.87 12.31 -10.70
N GLU A 59 5.17 12.87 -9.72
CA GLU A 59 5.72 13.38 -8.47
C GLU A 59 5.65 12.35 -7.33
N ILE A 60 4.81 11.32 -7.50
CA ILE A 60 4.63 10.17 -6.62
C ILE A 60 4.34 8.95 -7.52
N ILE A 61 4.92 7.82 -7.15
CA ILE A 61 4.67 6.53 -7.79
C ILE A 61 4.01 5.60 -6.77
N VAL A 62 3.00 4.84 -7.17
CA VAL A 62 2.36 3.82 -6.35
C VAL A 62 2.61 2.46 -6.96
N VAL A 63 3.23 1.55 -6.23
CA VAL A 63 3.36 0.14 -6.59
C VAL A 63 2.34 -0.65 -5.77
N THR A 64 1.33 -1.18 -6.46
CA THR A 64 0.15 -1.82 -5.85
C THR A 64 -0.20 -3.12 -6.58
N ILE A 65 0.79 -4.02 -6.61
CA ILE A 65 0.68 -5.36 -7.20
C ILE A 65 0.90 -6.44 -6.14
N PRO A 66 0.48 -7.70 -6.39
CA PRO A 66 0.81 -8.84 -5.55
C PRO A 66 2.32 -8.94 -5.28
N LEU A 67 2.72 -9.27 -4.04
CA LEU A 67 4.13 -9.37 -3.65
C LEU A 67 4.91 -10.33 -4.54
N LYS A 68 4.31 -11.48 -4.87
CA LYS A 68 4.94 -12.48 -5.77
C LYS A 68 5.31 -11.95 -7.16
N ASN A 69 4.69 -10.84 -7.61
CA ASN A 69 4.92 -10.25 -8.92
C ASN A 69 5.94 -9.09 -8.88
N ILE A 70 6.35 -8.63 -7.70
CA ILE A 70 7.35 -7.56 -7.57
C ILE A 70 8.69 -7.94 -8.22
N PRO A 71 9.21 -9.19 -8.10
CA PRO A 71 10.46 -9.58 -8.74
C PRO A 71 10.43 -9.52 -10.27
N ASP A 72 9.23 -9.64 -10.86
CA ASP A 72 9.00 -9.65 -12.32
C ASP A 72 8.96 -8.24 -12.93
N LEU A 73 8.94 -7.18 -12.11
CA LEU A 73 9.05 -5.82 -12.61
C LEU A 73 10.42 -5.60 -13.27
N PRO A 74 10.49 -4.77 -14.34
CA PRO A 74 11.75 -4.43 -14.99
C PRO A 74 12.78 -3.90 -13.98
N LYS A 75 14.04 -4.35 -14.08
CA LYS A 75 15.10 -3.92 -13.14
C LYS A 75 15.52 -2.46 -13.34
N ASP A 76 15.28 -1.95 -14.53
CA ASP A 76 15.48 -0.57 -14.97
C ASP A 76 14.20 0.28 -14.85
N LEU A 77 13.15 -0.22 -14.19
CA LEU A 77 11.85 0.46 -14.08
C LEU A 77 11.93 1.92 -13.57
N PHE A 78 12.92 2.21 -12.73
CA PHE A 78 13.15 3.54 -12.15
C PHE A 78 14.40 4.24 -12.70
N GLU A 79 15.03 3.73 -13.76
CA GLU A 79 16.21 4.34 -14.35
C GLU A 79 15.88 5.76 -14.85
N GLY A 80 16.55 6.79 -14.31
CA GLY A 80 16.27 8.18 -14.66
C GLY A 80 15.08 8.82 -13.94
N VAL A 81 14.36 8.08 -13.09
CA VAL A 81 13.38 8.66 -12.15
C VAL A 81 14.16 9.36 -11.02
N PRO A 82 13.93 10.67 -10.75
CA PRO A 82 14.61 11.38 -9.68
C PRO A 82 14.50 10.67 -8.32
N ALA A 83 15.58 10.67 -7.54
CA ALA A 83 15.66 9.91 -6.28
C ALA A 83 14.66 10.41 -5.21
N ASP A 84 14.26 11.68 -5.30
CA ASP A 84 13.33 12.35 -4.38
C ASP A 84 11.85 12.12 -4.74
N VAL A 85 11.55 11.42 -5.84
CA VAL A 85 10.18 10.96 -6.15
C VAL A 85 9.84 9.76 -5.24
N PRO A 86 8.85 9.89 -4.33
CA PRO A 86 8.48 8.81 -3.43
C PRO A 86 7.85 7.65 -4.18
N VAL A 87 8.19 6.43 -3.74
CA VAL A 87 7.52 5.19 -4.16
C VAL A 87 6.68 4.70 -3.00
N ILE A 88 5.37 4.62 -3.20
CA ILE A 88 4.42 4.07 -2.23
C ILE A 88 4.27 2.58 -2.46
N ASP A 89 4.44 1.78 -1.41
CA ASP A 89 4.09 0.36 -1.39
C ASP A 89 2.76 0.16 -0.64
N THR A 90 1.81 -0.51 -1.29
CA THR A 90 0.50 -0.84 -0.70
C THR A 90 0.34 -2.33 -0.42
N SER A 91 1.41 -3.12 -0.57
CA SER A 91 1.33 -4.56 -0.57
C SER A 91 1.12 -5.15 0.83
N ASN A 92 0.59 -6.37 0.82
CA ASN A 92 0.40 -7.26 1.96
C ASN A 92 0.77 -8.66 1.49
N TYR A 93 1.44 -9.45 2.32
CA TYR A 93 1.78 -10.84 2.02
C TYR A 93 0.58 -11.73 2.29
N TYR A 94 0.23 -12.62 1.36
CA TYR A 94 -0.88 -13.57 1.47
C TYR A 94 -0.44 -14.97 1.00
N PRO A 95 0.25 -15.75 1.86
CA PRO A 95 0.85 -17.03 1.47
C PRO A 95 -0.17 -18.08 1.02
N LEU A 96 -1.36 -18.13 1.65
CA LEU A 96 -2.34 -19.17 1.35
C LEU A 96 -3.22 -18.82 0.14
N LEU A 97 -3.56 -17.54 -0.03
CA LEU A 97 -4.55 -17.11 -1.02
C LEU A 97 -3.95 -16.60 -2.33
N ARG A 98 -2.73 -16.04 -2.33
CA ARG A 98 -2.24 -15.31 -3.50
C ARG A 98 -0.77 -15.51 -3.82
N ASP A 99 0.09 -15.28 -2.84
CA ASP A 99 1.53 -15.09 -3.08
C ASP A 99 2.32 -16.40 -3.06
N GLY A 100 1.77 -17.46 -2.44
CA GLY A 100 2.54 -18.65 -2.12
C GLY A 100 3.58 -18.34 -1.04
N HIS A 101 4.42 -19.32 -0.70
CA HIS A 101 5.42 -19.13 0.34
C HIS A 101 6.66 -18.37 -0.17
N LEU A 102 6.92 -17.20 0.41
CA LEU A 102 8.12 -16.38 0.24
C LEU A 102 8.99 -16.55 1.50
N SER A 103 10.00 -17.41 1.42
CA SER A 103 10.80 -17.86 2.57
C SER A 103 11.41 -16.76 3.43
N GLU A 104 11.76 -15.63 2.82
CA GLU A 104 12.38 -14.47 3.43
C GLU A 104 11.44 -13.74 4.40
N LEU A 105 10.12 -13.87 4.20
CA LEU A 105 9.10 -13.22 5.02
C LEU A 105 8.58 -14.14 6.16
N GLU A 106 8.82 -15.45 6.08
CA GLU A 106 8.26 -16.43 7.01
C GLU A 106 8.86 -16.35 8.43
N HIS A 107 10.11 -15.88 8.56
CA HIS A 107 10.84 -15.83 9.84
C HIS A 107 10.67 -14.50 10.59
N GLY A 108 10.10 -13.50 9.93
CA GLY A 108 9.78 -12.22 10.54
C GLY A 108 10.96 -11.27 10.80
N GLU A 109 12.16 -11.57 10.32
CA GLU A 109 13.30 -10.63 10.36
C GLU A 109 13.14 -9.49 9.36
N LEU A 110 12.53 -9.78 8.21
CA LEU A 110 12.27 -8.85 7.12
C LEU A 110 10.79 -8.50 7.08
N THR A 111 10.46 -7.21 7.00
CA THR A 111 9.09 -6.77 6.72
C THR A 111 8.77 -6.86 5.23
N GLU A 112 7.48 -6.97 4.90
CA GLU A 112 7.01 -7.02 3.51
C GLU A 112 7.57 -5.87 2.67
N SER A 113 7.56 -4.65 3.21
CA SER A 113 7.98 -3.47 2.46
C SER A 113 9.49 -3.30 2.41
N GLU A 114 10.24 -3.82 3.39
CA GLU A 114 11.70 -3.98 3.25
C GLU A 114 12.04 -4.98 2.12
N TRP A 115 11.29 -6.08 2.01
CA TRP A 115 11.44 -7.03 0.90
C TRP A 115 11.11 -6.39 -0.46
N VAL A 116 10.05 -5.57 -0.53
CA VAL A 116 9.72 -4.78 -1.74
C VAL A 116 10.85 -3.81 -2.07
N GLN A 117 11.34 -3.05 -1.08
CA GLN A 117 12.44 -2.10 -1.26
C GLN A 117 13.69 -2.77 -1.83
N GLN A 118 14.05 -3.97 -1.34
CA GLN A 118 15.19 -4.73 -1.85
C GLN A 118 15.02 -5.10 -3.34
N HIS A 119 13.81 -5.51 -3.76
CA HIS A 119 13.55 -5.91 -5.13
C HIS A 119 13.40 -4.74 -6.10
N LEU A 120 12.85 -3.61 -5.64
CA LEU A 120 12.71 -2.39 -6.43
C LEU A 120 14.01 -1.59 -6.53
N GLY A 121 14.96 -1.79 -5.60
CA GLY A 121 16.20 -1.01 -5.54
C GLY A 121 15.97 0.48 -5.25
N ARG A 122 14.83 0.82 -4.62
CA ARG A 122 14.39 2.19 -4.34
C ARG A 122 13.79 2.27 -2.94
N PRO A 123 14.04 3.34 -2.16
CA PRO A 123 13.33 3.58 -0.92
C PRO A 123 11.82 3.62 -1.14
N VAL A 124 11.05 2.99 -0.23
CA VAL A 124 9.59 2.97 -0.29
C VAL A 124 8.94 3.53 0.98
N VAL A 125 7.69 3.98 0.85
CA VAL A 125 6.82 4.36 1.97
C VAL A 125 5.61 3.40 1.98
N LYS A 126 5.40 2.68 3.08
CA LYS A 126 4.27 1.75 3.23
C LYS A 126 3.03 2.50 3.72
N VAL A 127 1.96 2.46 2.94
CA VAL A 127 0.65 3.04 3.28
C VAL A 127 -0.45 2.43 2.40
N PHE A 128 -1.73 2.61 2.79
CA PHE A 128 -2.92 2.05 2.14
C PHE A 128 -3.03 0.52 2.19
N ASN A 129 -2.03 -0.17 2.74
CA ASN A 129 -2.07 -1.62 2.89
C ASN A 129 -3.11 -2.06 3.94
N ASN A 130 -3.43 -1.20 4.92
CA ASN A 130 -4.30 -1.54 6.05
C ASN A 130 -5.78 -1.13 5.87
N ILE A 131 -6.20 -0.70 4.67
CA ILE A 131 -7.57 -0.25 4.40
C ILE A 131 -8.19 -1.06 3.26
N MET A 132 -9.50 -1.32 3.35
CA MET A 132 -10.25 -1.96 2.28
C MET A 132 -10.41 -1.02 1.08
N ALA A 133 -10.28 -1.55 -0.14
CA ALA A 133 -10.38 -0.75 -1.37
C ALA A 133 -11.68 0.08 -1.46
N GLU A 134 -12.80 -0.49 -1.02
CA GLU A 134 -14.08 0.23 -0.99
C GLU A 134 -14.04 1.44 -0.03
N HIS A 135 -13.41 1.29 1.13
CA HIS A 135 -13.29 2.39 2.09
C HIS A 135 -12.31 3.44 1.61
N LEU A 136 -11.22 3.03 0.95
CA LEU A 136 -10.30 3.94 0.27
C LEU A 136 -11.04 4.75 -0.82
N GLU A 137 -11.93 4.11 -1.58
CA GLU A 137 -12.72 4.74 -2.64
C GLU A 137 -13.89 5.62 -2.13
N LYS A 138 -14.42 5.38 -0.93
CA LYS A 138 -15.71 6.00 -0.52
C LYS A 138 -15.69 6.74 0.81
N SER A 139 -14.73 6.45 1.70
CA SER A 139 -14.77 6.90 3.08
C SER A 139 -13.91 8.14 3.37
N GLY A 140 -13.29 8.74 2.35
CA GLY A 140 -12.51 9.96 2.51
C GLY A 140 -13.38 11.13 2.96
N LYS A 141 -12.97 11.82 4.04
CA LYS A 141 -13.66 12.98 4.63
C LYS A 141 -12.73 14.19 4.75
N PRO A 142 -13.27 15.43 4.76
CA PRO A 142 -12.46 16.63 4.99
C PRO A 142 -11.67 16.57 6.31
N ALA A 143 -10.50 17.21 6.33
CA ALA A 143 -9.68 17.33 7.54
C ALA A 143 -10.46 17.89 8.73
N GLY A 144 -10.20 17.34 9.92
CA GLY A 144 -10.88 17.71 11.16
C GLY A 144 -12.28 17.09 11.35
N THR A 145 -12.77 16.30 10.39
CA THR A 145 -14.03 15.55 10.57
C THR A 145 -13.87 14.50 11.68
N PRO A 146 -14.72 14.48 12.72
CA PRO A 146 -14.65 13.45 13.76
C PRO A 146 -14.78 12.03 13.21
N GLY A 147 -13.96 11.11 13.71
CA GLY A 147 -13.97 9.71 13.28
C GLY A 147 -13.58 9.54 11.80
N ARG A 148 -12.64 10.36 11.32
CA ARG A 148 -11.95 10.12 10.06
C ARG A 148 -11.05 8.91 10.21
N ILE A 149 -11.05 8.03 9.21
CA ILE A 149 -10.23 6.83 9.22
C ILE A 149 -8.76 7.25 9.16
N ALA A 150 -7.94 6.68 10.03
CA ALA A 150 -6.52 6.92 10.07
C ALA A 150 -5.72 5.79 9.43
N LEU A 151 -4.65 6.15 8.72
CA LEU A 151 -3.75 5.23 8.03
C LEU A 151 -2.34 5.38 8.60
N PRO A 152 -1.70 4.28 9.04
CA PRO A 152 -0.32 4.29 9.47
C PRO A 152 0.59 4.42 8.23
N VAL A 153 1.62 5.24 8.36
CA VAL A 153 2.59 5.55 7.30
C VAL A 153 4.00 5.27 7.80
N ALA A 154 4.67 4.29 7.19
CA ALA A 154 6.03 3.88 7.59
C ALA A 154 7.02 4.10 6.44
N GLY A 155 8.22 4.61 6.76
CA GLY A 155 9.26 4.85 5.77
C GLY A 155 10.45 5.60 6.37
N ASP A 156 11.65 5.34 5.81
CA ASP A 156 12.92 5.81 6.37
C ASP A 156 13.33 7.21 5.90
N ASP A 157 12.87 7.64 4.73
CA ASP A 157 13.06 9.00 4.23
C ASP A 157 11.96 9.92 4.80
N PRO A 158 12.30 10.88 5.68
CA PRO A 158 11.32 11.76 6.29
C PRO A 158 10.65 12.72 5.29
N THR A 159 11.36 13.15 4.24
CA THR A 159 10.81 14.05 3.22
C THR A 159 9.82 13.30 2.34
N ALA A 160 10.17 12.09 1.89
CA ALA A 160 9.26 11.24 1.14
C ALA A 160 8.03 10.88 1.98
N LYS A 161 8.23 10.48 3.25
CA LYS A 161 7.14 10.14 4.17
C LYS A 161 6.19 11.31 4.39
N GLN A 162 6.70 12.52 4.65
CA GLN A 162 5.85 13.71 4.82
C GLN A 162 5.02 14.02 3.56
N LYS A 163 5.61 13.91 2.36
CA LYS A 163 4.88 14.12 1.10
C LYS A 163 3.75 13.09 0.92
N VAL A 164 4.00 11.84 1.30
CA VAL A 164 2.98 10.77 1.27
C VAL A 164 1.89 11.00 2.33
N MET A 165 2.25 11.43 3.54
CA MET A 165 1.28 11.77 4.59
C MET A 165 0.37 12.95 4.17
N ALA A 166 0.89 13.94 3.45
CA ALA A 166 0.08 15.01 2.88
C ALA A 166 -0.91 14.46 1.83
N LEU A 167 -0.50 13.52 0.97
CA LEU A 167 -1.40 12.87 0.02
C LEU A 167 -2.52 12.08 0.72
N VAL A 168 -2.21 11.40 1.83
CA VAL A 168 -3.20 10.69 2.66
C VAL A 168 -4.25 11.66 3.21
N ASP A 169 -3.82 12.84 3.66
CA ASP A 169 -4.73 13.90 4.09
C ASP A 169 -5.60 14.42 2.93
N GLU A 170 -5.01 14.71 1.77
CA GLU A 170 -5.76 15.13 0.58
C GLU A 170 -6.83 14.09 0.16
N LEU A 171 -6.51 12.80 0.27
CA LEU A 171 -7.44 11.69 -0.02
C LEU A 171 -8.62 11.61 0.94
N GLY A 172 -8.53 12.27 2.09
CA GLY A 172 -9.58 12.33 3.10
C GLY A 172 -9.37 11.39 4.27
N PHE A 173 -8.12 11.01 4.60
CA PHE A 173 -7.76 10.16 5.73
C PHE A 173 -6.75 10.84 6.67
N ASP A 174 -6.73 10.48 7.95
CA ASP A 174 -5.70 10.97 8.86
C ASP A 174 -4.42 10.15 8.70
N ALA A 175 -3.29 10.80 8.42
CA ALA A 175 -2.00 10.11 8.38
C ALA A 175 -1.38 10.02 9.78
N VAL A 176 -1.03 8.82 10.22
CA VAL A 176 -0.32 8.58 11.50
C VAL A 176 1.08 8.05 11.19
N ASP A 177 2.10 8.72 11.71
CA ASP A 177 3.49 8.26 11.53
C ASP A 177 3.69 6.93 12.27
N ASN A 178 4.03 5.89 11.52
CA ASN A 178 4.33 4.55 12.00
C ASN A 178 5.85 4.25 11.97
N GLY A 179 6.68 5.31 11.95
CA GLY A 179 8.12 5.20 12.09
C GLY A 179 8.84 4.76 10.81
N SER A 180 9.87 3.95 11.02
CA SER A 180 10.74 3.37 9.99
C SER A 180 10.04 2.27 9.19
N LEU A 181 10.62 1.91 8.05
CA LEU A 181 10.13 0.79 7.25
C LEU A 181 10.20 -0.54 8.02
N HIS A 182 11.21 -0.70 8.88
CA HIS A 182 11.34 -1.87 9.74
C HIS A 182 10.17 -1.99 10.73
N GLU A 183 9.61 -0.89 11.20
CA GLU A 183 8.46 -0.90 12.11
C GLU A 183 7.10 -1.10 11.40
N SER A 184 7.11 -1.20 10.07
CA SER A 184 5.92 -1.40 9.26
C SER A 184 5.23 -2.75 9.51
N TRP A 185 5.85 -3.68 10.24
CA TRP A 185 5.18 -4.90 10.71
C TRP A 185 3.92 -4.60 11.53
N ARG A 186 3.85 -3.44 12.19
CA ARG A 186 2.70 -3.03 13.00
C ARG A 186 1.42 -2.87 12.20
N GLN A 187 1.51 -2.66 10.88
CA GLN A 187 0.38 -2.45 9.98
C GLN A 187 0.13 -3.61 9.00
N GLN A 188 0.81 -4.76 9.16
CA GLN A 188 0.67 -5.94 8.30
C GLN A 188 -0.56 -6.81 8.67
N PRO A 189 -1.02 -7.72 7.78
CA PRO A 189 -2.09 -8.65 8.09
C PRO A 189 -1.88 -9.42 9.40
N GLY A 190 -2.98 -9.64 10.13
CA GLY A 190 -2.97 -10.31 11.44
C GLY A 190 -2.67 -9.39 12.63
N THR A 191 -2.25 -8.15 12.40
CA THR A 191 -2.08 -7.13 13.45
C THR A 191 -3.41 -6.44 13.80
N PRO A 192 -3.53 -5.82 14.99
CA PRO A 192 -4.74 -5.10 15.39
C PRO A 192 -5.08 -3.88 14.54
N THR A 193 -4.12 -3.30 13.79
CA THR A 193 -4.36 -2.10 12.98
C THR A 193 -4.72 -2.42 11.53
N TYR A 194 -4.68 -3.70 11.13
CA TYR A 194 -4.96 -4.13 9.77
C TYR A 194 -6.48 -4.19 9.52
N GLY A 195 -6.99 -3.34 8.63
CA GLY A 195 -8.40 -3.29 8.27
C GLY A 195 -9.32 -2.77 9.38
N ALA A 196 -8.76 -2.08 10.38
CA ALA A 196 -9.49 -1.69 11.60
C ALA A 196 -10.22 -0.35 11.51
N ASP A 197 -9.92 0.47 10.49
CA ASP A 197 -10.56 1.78 10.24
C ASP A 197 -10.65 2.69 11.47
N LEU A 198 -9.61 2.67 12.30
CA LEU A 198 -9.56 3.41 13.55
C LEU A 198 -9.40 4.92 13.33
N PRO A 199 -9.94 5.77 14.23
CA PRO A 199 -9.55 7.17 14.31
C PRO A 199 -8.07 7.34 14.72
N ALA A 200 -7.48 8.49 14.41
CA ALA A 200 -6.04 8.74 14.60
C ALA A 200 -5.54 8.50 16.03
N GLY A 201 -6.31 8.93 17.04
CA GLY A 201 -5.94 8.73 18.45
C GLY A 201 -5.90 7.26 18.86
N GLU A 202 -6.87 6.47 18.39
CA GLU A 202 -6.91 5.03 18.66
C GLU A 202 -5.82 4.28 17.90
N LEU A 203 -5.58 4.65 16.64
CA LEU A 203 -4.48 4.08 15.86
C LEU A 203 -3.12 4.35 16.53
N ALA A 204 -2.87 5.59 16.97
CA ALA A 204 -1.62 5.94 17.65
C ALA A 204 -1.42 5.13 18.94
N GLN A 205 -2.47 4.97 19.75
CA GLN A 205 -2.43 4.13 20.95
C GLN A 205 -2.15 2.66 20.63
N GLN A 206 -2.74 2.12 19.57
CA GLN A 206 -2.45 0.75 19.12
C GLN A 206 -0.99 0.60 18.71
N LEU A 207 -0.46 1.52 17.89
CA LEU A 207 0.95 1.49 17.46
C LEU A 207 1.92 1.60 18.63
N GLU A 208 1.64 2.46 19.60
CA GLU A 208 2.43 2.59 20.82
C GLU A 208 2.42 1.30 21.64
N SER A 209 1.25 0.68 21.81
CA SER A 209 1.11 -0.57 22.57
C SER A 209 1.85 -1.76 21.95
N LEU A 210 2.05 -1.73 20.63
CA LEU A 210 2.80 -2.76 19.91
C LEU A 210 4.31 -2.62 20.13
N GLY A 211 4.81 -1.44 20.50
CA GLY A 211 6.24 -1.15 20.59
C GLY A 211 6.90 -1.01 19.21
N THR A 212 8.22 -0.82 19.16
CA THR A 212 8.96 -0.63 17.90
C THR A 212 9.64 -1.90 17.41
N THR A 213 9.86 -2.88 18.30
CA THR A 213 10.46 -4.18 17.99
C THR A 213 9.41 -5.27 18.10
N ARG A 214 9.29 -6.11 17.06
CA ARG A 214 8.36 -7.23 17.08
C ARG A 214 8.90 -8.35 17.97
N THR A 215 8.17 -8.69 19.03
CA THR A 215 8.52 -9.84 19.87
C THR A 215 8.16 -11.16 19.18
N GLU A 216 8.81 -12.26 19.56
CA GLU A 216 8.48 -13.61 19.08
C GLU A 216 7.01 -13.97 19.35
N GLN A 217 6.47 -13.57 20.51
CA GLN A 217 5.07 -13.79 20.86
C GLN A 217 4.12 -13.04 19.92
N GLN A 218 4.39 -11.77 19.64
CA GLN A 218 3.61 -11.00 18.67
C GLN A 218 3.70 -11.61 17.28
N HIS A 219 4.89 -12.02 16.85
CA HIS A 219 5.08 -12.66 15.54
C HIS A 219 4.25 -13.93 15.41
N ALA A 220 4.36 -14.85 16.37
CA ALA A 220 3.58 -16.08 16.37
C ALA A 220 2.06 -15.81 16.41
N GLN A 221 1.62 -14.85 17.21
CA GLN A 221 0.21 -14.48 17.30
C GLN A 221 -0.32 -13.91 15.98
N PHE A 222 0.43 -13.01 15.33
CA PHE A 222 -0.03 -12.37 14.09
C PHE A 222 0.00 -13.33 12.91
N LEU A 223 0.95 -14.27 12.86
CA LEU A 223 0.91 -15.37 11.90
C LEU A 223 -0.33 -16.24 12.07
N ALA A 224 -0.70 -16.58 13.31
CA ALA A 224 -1.92 -17.35 13.59
C ALA A 224 -3.19 -16.58 13.19
N ASN A 225 -3.26 -15.28 13.53
CA ASN A 225 -4.38 -14.41 13.14
C ASN A 225 -4.50 -14.32 11.62
N HIS A 226 -3.39 -14.11 10.93
CA HIS A 226 -3.35 -13.97 9.48
C HIS A 226 -3.76 -15.27 8.77
N ALA A 227 -3.25 -16.42 9.21
CA ALA A 227 -3.68 -17.71 8.67
C ALA A 227 -5.18 -17.98 8.89
N ALA A 228 -5.75 -17.55 10.02
CA ALA A 228 -7.19 -17.64 10.27
C ALA A 228 -7.99 -16.72 9.33
N LEU A 229 -7.52 -15.48 9.14
CA LEU A 229 -8.10 -14.52 8.20
C LEU A 229 -8.12 -15.09 6.77
N GLU A 230 -7.01 -15.63 6.28
CA GLU A 230 -6.94 -16.19 4.94
C GLU A 230 -7.90 -17.38 4.74
N LYS A 231 -8.01 -18.26 5.74
CA LYS A 231 -8.97 -19.38 5.70
C LYS A 231 -10.42 -18.89 5.68
N GLN A 232 -10.73 -17.85 6.45
CA GLN A 232 -12.06 -17.24 6.44
C GLN A 232 -12.38 -16.63 5.07
N MET A 233 -11.44 -15.87 4.50
CA MET A 233 -11.57 -15.29 3.15
C MET A 233 -11.75 -16.37 2.09
N GLN A 234 -10.99 -17.47 2.18
CA GLN A 234 -11.14 -18.63 1.30
C GLN A 234 -12.54 -19.24 1.38
N ALA A 235 -13.05 -19.43 2.60
CA ALA A 235 -14.40 -19.97 2.84
C ALA A 235 -15.50 -19.04 2.30
N GLN A 236 -15.24 -17.74 2.24
CA GLN A 236 -16.14 -16.73 1.65
C GLN A 236 -15.96 -16.59 0.12
N GLY A 237 -15.05 -17.35 -0.50
CA GLY A 237 -14.79 -17.29 -1.94
C GLY A 237 -14.09 -16.01 -2.39
N VAL A 238 -13.43 -15.29 -1.47
CA VAL A 238 -12.66 -14.09 -1.79
C VAL A 238 -11.52 -14.46 -2.72
N LYS A 239 -11.38 -13.71 -3.82
CA LYS A 239 -10.26 -13.81 -4.74
C LYS A 239 -9.45 -12.52 -4.65
N LEU A 240 -8.23 -12.63 -4.11
CA LEU A 240 -7.29 -11.54 -4.13
C LEU A 240 -6.75 -11.34 -5.56
N GLN A 241 -6.69 -10.09 -5.99
CA GLN A 241 -6.13 -9.68 -7.28
C GLN A 241 -4.65 -9.34 -7.15
#